data_AF-A0A2N5YNR5-F1
#
_entry.id   AF-A0A2N5YNR5-F1
#
_cell.length_a   1.000
_cell.length_b   1.000
_cell.length_c   1.000
_cell.angle_alpha   90.00
_cell.angle_beta   90.00
_cell.angle_gamma   90.00
#
_symmetry.space_group_name_H-M   'P 1'
#
loop_
_entity.id
_entity.type
_entity.pdbx_description
1 polymer ?
#
loop_
_entity_poly.entity_id
_entity_poly.type
_entity_poly.pdbx_seq_one_letter_code
_entity_poly.pdbx_strand_id
1 'polypeptide(L)'
;MITNNLKNRARPFLLILIYLSSCLVLISCESTRIILNGDRPAYFTVNGNTATLNGVLGKTAYKRFQKMFTKYPEIDTIIFMNTPGSENDEYNIPTALLLKEKTLTTKATDSSEIASGAVDLFLAGKNRIVEKNAKFGVHSWCSRKAEGRSIPKDSEEHMLFLNYYKKIDIDSAFYWFTLEAAPSDSIHWMSWEEIIKYKITTQH
;
A
#
# COMPACT_ATOMS: atom_id res chain seq x y z
N MET A 1 15.15 -47.78 59.99
CA MET A 1 15.63 -47.97 58.60
C MET A 1 14.44 -47.79 57.67
N ILE A 2 14.57 -46.88 56.68
CA ILE A 2 13.87 -46.90 55.37
C ILE A 2 12.34 -46.63 55.47
N THR A 3 11.68 -45.63 54.86
CA THR A 3 11.99 -44.60 53.85
C THR A 3 10.86 -43.56 53.87
N ASN A 4 11.21 -42.32 53.50
CA ASN A 4 10.29 -41.29 53.01
C ASN A 4 9.39 -41.81 51.88
N ASN A 5 8.14 -41.32 51.76
CA ASN A 5 7.74 -40.68 50.50
C ASN A 5 6.45 -39.84 50.59
N LEU A 6 6.69 -38.54 50.45
CA LEU A 6 5.90 -37.46 49.87
C LEU A 6 4.46 -37.78 49.41
N LYS A 7 3.52 -37.10 50.08
CA LYS A 7 2.12 -36.94 49.66
C LYS A 7 2.03 -36.34 48.25
N ASN A 8 1.36 -37.07 47.37
CA ASN A 8 0.78 -36.61 46.11
C ASN A 8 0.02 -35.28 46.30
N ARG A 9 0.53 -34.21 45.67
CA ARG A 9 -0.29 -33.07 45.26
C ARG A 9 -0.28 -33.00 43.75
N ALA A 10 -1.32 -33.57 43.14
CA ALA A 10 -1.65 -33.30 41.75
C ALA A 10 -1.95 -31.81 41.62
N ARG A 11 -1.06 -31.07 40.95
CA ARG A 11 -1.36 -29.76 40.37
C ARG A 11 -1.77 -30.04 38.92
N PRO A 12 -3.00 -29.75 38.49
CA PRO A 12 -3.30 -29.81 37.07
C PRO A 12 -2.45 -28.75 36.40
N PHE A 13 -1.69 -29.18 35.40
CA PHE A 13 -0.93 -28.33 34.50
C PHE A 13 -1.87 -27.25 33.97
N LEU A 14 -1.60 -25.99 34.31
CA LEU A 14 -2.18 -24.86 33.60
C LEU A 14 -1.57 -24.90 32.19
N LEU A 15 -2.31 -25.50 31.26
CA LEU A 15 -2.03 -25.39 29.83
C LEU A 15 -2.20 -23.91 29.46
N ILE A 16 -1.10 -23.16 29.53
CA ILE A 16 -1.00 -21.88 28.84
C ILE A 16 -1.08 -22.23 27.36
N LEU A 17 -2.28 -22.14 26.79
CA LEU A 17 -2.47 -21.99 25.36
C LEU A 17 -1.76 -20.70 24.99
N ILE A 18 -0.50 -20.83 24.58
CA ILE A 18 0.16 -19.82 23.77
C ILE A 18 -0.68 -19.79 22.51
N TYR A 19 -1.62 -18.85 22.44
CA TYR A 19 -2.07 -18.34 21.15
C TYR A 19 -0.79 -17.83 20.49
N LEU A 20 -0.17 -18.67 19.65
CA LEU A 20 0.55 -18.16 18.50
C LEU A 20 -0.53 -17.42 17.72
N SER A 21 -0.77 -16.17 18.10
CA SER A 21 -1.27 -15.16 17.18
C SER A 21 -0.33 -15.29 16.02
N SER A 22 -0.82 -15.93 14.96
CA SER A 22 -0.11 -16.10 13.73
C SER A 22 0.04 -14.69 13.17
N CYS A 23 1.03 -13.97 13.67
CA CYS A 23 1.79 -13.01 12.90
C CYS A 23 2.59 -13.85 11.88
N LEU A 24 1.84 -14.59 11.05
CA LEU A 24 2.31 -15.26 9.88
C LEU A 24 2.65 -14.08 8.98
N VAL A 25 3.91 -13.64 9.01
CA VAL A 25 4.39 -12.52 8.21
C VAL A 25 3.88 -12.74 6.79
N LEU A 26 2.88 -11.95 6.39
CA LEU A 26 2.17 -12.06 5.12
C LEU A 26 3.09 -11.47 4.05
N ILE A 27 4.05 -12.26 3.59
CA ILE A 27 4.83 -11.89 2.41
C ILE A 27 3.89 -12.08 1.22
N SER A 28 3.32 -10.99 0.73
CA SER A 28 2.65 -10.92 -0.58
C SER A 28 3.67 -11.21 -1.67
N CYS A 29 3.25 -11.71 -2.85
CA CYS A 29 4.21 -11.90 -3.96
C CYS A 29 4.89 -10.57 -4.33
N GLU A 30 4.16 -9.46 -4.15
CA GLU A 30 4.66 -8.10 -4.28
C GLU A 30 5.91 -7.85 -3.43
N SER A 31 5.85 -8.21 -2.14
CA SER A 31 7.00 -8.12 -1.24
C SER A 31 8.20 -8.92 -1.75
N THR A 32 7.99 -10.08 -2.38
CA THR A 32 9.08 -10.88 -2.96
C THR A 32 9.69 -10.19 -4.18
N ARG A 33 8.88 -9.61 -5.08
CA ARG A 33 9.36 -8.87 -6.26
C ARG A 33 10.19 -7.66 -5.86
N ILE A 34 9.69 -6.88 -4.90
CA ILE A 34 10.40 -5.72 -4.33
C ILE A 34 11.80 -6.11 -3.83
N ILE A 35 11.89 -7.21 -3.08
CA ILE A 35 13.17 -7.70 -2.54
C ILE A 35 14.11 -8.13 -3.67
N LEU A 36 13.59 -8.85 -4.67
CA LEU A 36 14.38 -9.35 -5.81
C LEU A 36 14.90 -8.22 -6.71
N ASN A 37 14.14 -7.13 -6.87
CA ASN A 37 14.53 -5.97 -7.65
C ASN A 37 15.58 -5.08 -6.95
N GLY A 38 15.84 -5.30 -5.65
CA GLY A 38 16.76 -4.48 -4.88
C GLY A 38 16.23 -3.07 -4.58
N ASP A 39 14.90 -2.90 -4.63
CA ASP A 39 14.27 -1.60 -4.43
C ASP A 39 14.45 -1.11 -2.99
N ARG A 40 14.65 0.20 -2.83
CA ARG A 40 14.93 0.82 -1.53
C ARG A 40 13.64 1.28 -0.84
N PRO A 41 13.55 1.21 0.50
CA PRO A 41 12.42 1.77 1.23
C PRO A 41 12.23 3.26 0.96
N ALA A 42 10.98 3.69 0.84
CA ALA A 42 10.65 5.02 0.35
C ALA A 42 11.29 6.17 1.13
N TYR A 43 11.85 7.15 0.44
CA TYR A 43 12.51 8.32 1.02
C TYR A 43 12.01 9.63 0.38
N PHE A 44 12.28 10.74 1.07
CA PHE A 44 11.83 12.07 0.66
C PHE A 44 13.01 13.02 0.50
N THR A 45 12.93 13.87 -0.53
CA THR A 45 13.70 15.13 -0.58
C THR A 45 12.71 16.28 -0.45
N VAL A 46 12.86 17.09 0.60
CA VAL A 46 11.96 18.22 0.88
C VAL A 46 12.55 19.50 0.30
N ASN A 47 11.74 20.27 -0.40
CA ASN A 47 12.08 21.59 -0.93
C ASN A 47 10.87 22.53 -0.79
N GLY A 48 10.95 23.48 0.15
CA GLY A 48 9.83 24.34 0.52
C GLY A 48 8.62 23.52 0.98
N ASN A 49 7.45 23.79 0.40
CA ASN A 49 6.19 23.10 0.66
C ASN A 49 6.04 21.77 -0.13
N THR A 50 7.09 21.32 -0.82
CA THR A 50 7.04 20.10 -1.63
C THR A 50 7.93 19.00 -1.06
N ALA A 51 7.49 17.75 -1.19
CA ALA A 51 8.31 16.57 -0.90
C ALA A 51 8.34 15.62 -2.09
N THR A 52 9.54 15.32 -2.58
CA THR A 52 9.75 14.37 -3.67
C THR A 52 9.93 12.97 -3.11
N LEU A 53 9.00 12.07 -3.44
CA LEU A 53 8.92 10.67 -3.02
C LEU A 53 9.55 9.73 -4.06
N ASN A 54 10.41 8.84 -3.57
CA ASN A 54 10.97 7.72 -4.33
C ASN A 54 10.99 6.46 -3.47
N GLY A 55 11.00 5.29 -4.10
CA GLY A 55 11.19 3.99 -3.46
C GLY A 55 9.91 3.31 -3.00
N VAL A 56 10.06 2.17 -2.33
CA VAL A 56 8.96 1.26 -2.02
C VAL A 56 8.21 1.67 -0.77
N LEU A 57 6.89 1.64 -0.87
CA LEU A 57 5.97 1.94 0.21
C LEU A 57 5.85 0.75 1.17
N GLY A 58 5.65 1.04 2.45
CA GLY A 58 5.58 0.02 3.50
C GLY A 58 5.75 0.66 4.87
N LYS A 59 6.13 -0.14 5.87
CA LYS A 59 6.26 0.32 7.26
C LYS A 59 7.21 1.50 7.41
N THR A 60 8.34 1.45 6.70
CA THR A 60 9.34 2.51 6.72
C THR A 60 8.81 3.79 6.08
N ALA A 61 8.10 3.67 4.95
CA ALA A 61 7.47 4.81 4.28
C ALA A 61 6.44 5.48 5.18
N TYR A 62 5.54 4.72 5.81
CA TYR A 62 4.54 5.24 6.75
C TYR A 62 5.18 6.06 7.88
N LYS A 63 6.20 5.49 8.56
CA LYS A 63 6.93 6.20 9.61
C LYS A 63 7.64 7.45 9.10
N ARG A 64 8.15 7.44 7.86
CA ARG A 64 8.82 8.59 7.25
C ARG A 64 7.83 9.69 6.87
N PHE A 65 6.64 9.35 6.37
CA PHE A 65 5.55 10.31 6.16
C PHE A 65 5.15 11.00 7.46
N GLN A 66 4.92 10.24 8.53
CA GLN A 66 4.58 10.81 9.85
C GLN A 66 5.67 11.79 10.31
N LYS A 67 6.94 11.38 10.28
CA LYS A 67 8.07 12.23 10.66
C LYS A 67 8.20 13.47 9.77
N MET A 68 7.99 13.32 8.47
CA MET A 68 8.05 14.41 7.51
C MET A 68 6.98 15.45 7.82
N PHE A 69 5.73 15.04 8.02
CA PHE A 69 4.64 15.95 8.35
C PHE A 69 4.79 16.62 9.72
N THR A 70 5.43 15.96 10.69
CA THR A 70 5.77 16.61 11.97
C THR A 70 6.88 17.65 11.79
N LYS A 71 7.88 17.36 10.95
CA LYS A 71 9.06 18.21 10.77
C LYS A 71 8.83 19.39 9.82
N TYR A 72 7.98 19.21 8.83
CA TYR A 72 7.68 20.15 7.74
C TYR A 72 6.16 20.28 7.59
N PRO A 73 5.48 20.93 8.55
CA PRO A 73 4.02 21.05 8.56
C PRO A 73 3.45 21.85 7.37
N GLU A 74 4.28 22.63 6.68
CA GLU A 74 3.95 23.43 5.51
C GLU A 74 3.87 22.61 4.20
N ILE A 75 4.25 21.34 4.21
CA ILE A 75 4.15 20.50 3.01
C ILE A 75 2.69 20.37 2.58
N ASP A 76 2.42 20.79 1.36
CA ASP A 76 1.11 20.68 0.71
C ASP A 76 1.14 19.78 -0.53
N THR A 77 2.34 19.42 -1.03
CA THR A 77 2.51 18.70 -2.29
C THR A 77 3.50 17.55 -2.16
N ILE A 78 3.08 16.35 -2.59
CA ILE A 78 3.94 15.17 -2.73
C ILE A 78 4.17 14.90 -4.22
N ILE A 79 5.43 14.99 -4.65
CA ILE A 79 5.84 14.70 -6.02
C ILE A 79 6.32 13.24 -6.06
N PHE A 80 5.63 12.39 -6.79
CA PHE A 80 5.99 10.98 -6.97
C PHE A 80 6.97 10.87 -8.13
N MET A 81 8.11 10.22 -7.92
CA MET A 81 9.09 9.96 -8.99
C MET A 81 9.07 8.47 -9.33
N ASN A 82 10.12 7.71 -9.00
CA ASN A 82 10.11 6.26 -9.13
C ASN A 82 9.54 5.62 -7.84
N THR A 83 8.28 5.21 -7.89
CA THR A 83 7.55 4.60 -6.76
C THR A 83 6.90 3.30 -7.23
N PRO A 84 7.63 2.17 -7.15
CA PRO A 84 7.25 0.94 -7.86
C PRO A 84 6.07 0.18 -7.23
N GLY A 85 5.70 0.51 -5.98
CA GLY A 85 4.60 -0.18 -5.29
C GLY A 85 4.69 -0.13 -3.78
N SER A 86 3.88 -0.97 -3.14
CA SER A 86 3.87 -1.19 -1.70
C SER A 86 4.19 -2.64 -1.36
N GLU A 87 4.88 -2.84 -0.24
CA GLU A 87 5.11 -4.18 0.32
C GLU A 87 3.78 -4.79 0.81
N ASN A 88 2.91 -3.97 1.39
CA ASN A 88 1.63 -4.38 1.95
C ASN A 88 0.70 -3.18 2.19
N ASP A 89 -0.59 -3.49 2.32
CA ASP A 89 -1.64 -2.49 2.54
C ASP A 89 -1.88 -2.12 4.01
N GLU A 90 -1.32 -2.89 4.95
CA GLU A 90 -1.33 -2.58 6.40
C GLU A 90 -0.74 -1.18 6.65
N TYR A 91 0.29 -0.79 5.88
CA TYR A 91 0.90 0.53 5.98
C TYR A 91 0.51 1.46 4.83
N ASN A 92 0.24 0.94 3.63
CA ASN A 92 -0.04 1.78 2.47
C ASN A 92 -1.39 2.53 2.61
N ILE A 93 -2.46 1.83 3.00
CA ILE A 93 -3.79 2.44 3.16
C ILE A 93 -3.78 3.51 4.26
N PRO A 94 -3.25 3.26 5.48
CA PRO A 94 -3.13 4.34 6.47
C PRO A 94 -2.29 5.52 5.99
N THR A 95 -1.21 5.28 5.25
CA THR A 95 -0.41 6.36 4.64
C THR A 95 -1.26 7.19 3.70
N ALA A 96 -2.05 6.56 2.83
CA ALA A 96 -2.95 7.24 1.92
C ALA A 96 -4.02 8.06 2.65
N LEU A 97 -4.57 7.54 3.74
CA LEU A 97 -5.52 8.29 4.56
C LEU A 97 -4.88 9.51 5.24
N LEU A 98 -3.58 9.48 5.59
CA LEU A 98 -2.86 10.68 6.05
C LEU A 98 -2.79 11.76 4.96
N LEU A 99 -2.53 11.38 3.70
CA LEU A 99 -2.52 12.33 2.57
C LEU A 99 -3.91 12.96 2.38
N LYS A 100 -4.97 12.13 2.44
CA LYS A 100 -6.36 12.58 2.32
C LYS A 100 -6.75 13.54 3.45
N GLU A 101 -6.44 13.21 4.70
CA GLU A 101 -6.72 14.05 5.87
C GLU A 101 -6.04 15.41 5.77
N LYS A 102 -4.80 15.44 5.26
CA LYS A 102 -4.05 16.68 5.04
C LYS A 102 -4.43 17.43 3.77
N THR A 103 -5.36 16.90 2.97
CA THR A 103 -5.82 17.51 1.73
C THR A 103 -4.70 17.82 0.73
N LEU A 104 -3.67 16.98 0.70
CA LEU A 104 -2.45 17.23 -0.09
C LEU A 104 -2.71 17.17 -1.59
N THR A 105 -1.89 17.88 -2.34
CA THR A 105 -1.71 17.70 -3.77
C THR A 105 -0.75 16.54 -4.01
N THR A 106 -1.09 15.65 -4.94
CA THR A 106 -0.15 14.66 -5.47
C THR A 106 0.21 15.04 -6.90
N LYS A 107 1.50 14.92 -7.24
CA LYS A 107 2.03 15.31 -8.55
C LYS A 107 2.88 14.19 -9.14
N ALA A 108 2.60 13.83 -10.39
CA ALA A 108 3.44 13.00 -11.23
C ALA A 108 4.01 13.87 -12.36
N THR A 109 5.33 13.83 -12.52
CA THR A 109 6.08 14.53 -13.56
C THR A 109 6.26 13.67 -14.80
N ASP A 110 6.76 14.25 -15.88
CA ASP A 110 7.07 13.54 -17.12
C ASP A 110 8.06 12.36 -16.96
N SER A 111 8.81 12.33 -15.86
CA SER A 111 9.76 11.25 -15.53
C SER A 111 9.28 10.30 -14.44
N SER A 112 8.03 10.44 -14.00
CA SER A 112 7.47 9.63 -12.92
C SER A 112 7.05 8.25 -13.41
N GLU A 113 7.40 7.23 -12.63
CA GLU A 113 6.94 5.85 -12.82
C GLU A 113 6.33 5.39 -11.49
N ILE A 114 5.01 5.23 -11.48
CA ILE A 114 4.22 4.94 -10.29
C ILE A 114 3.46 3.67 -10.57
N ALA A 115 3.63 2.63 -9.76
CA ALA A 115 3.00 1.34 -10.02
C ALA A 115 2.40 0.71 -8.76
N SER A 116 1.51 -0.26 -8.96
CA SER A 116 0.95 -1.08 -7.88
C SER A 116 0.32 -0.21 -6.77
N GLY A 117 0.49 -0.54 -5.50
CA GLY A 117 -0.05 0.25 -4.38
C GLY A 117 0.43 1.71 -4.30
N ALA A 118 1.44 2.12 -5.07
CA ALA A 118 1.79 3.54 -5.16
C ALA A 118 0.76 4.36 -5.95
N VAL A 119 0.05 3.73 -6.88
CA VAL A 119 -1.08 4.36 -7.59
C VAL A 119 -2.21 4.67 -6.61
N ASP A 120 -2.50 3.75 -5.70
CA ASP A 120 -3.48 3.98 -4.62
C ASP A 120 -3.08 5.19 -3.78
N LEU A 121 -1.83 5.23 -3.31
CA LEU A 121 -1.32 6.34 -2.51
C LEU A 121 -1.42 7.68 -3.27
N PHE A 122 -1.11 7.70 -4.57
CA PHE A 122 -1.24 8.87 -5.42
C PHE A 122 -2.69 9.38 -5.51
N LEU A 123 -3.66 8.46 -5.63
CA LEU A 123 -5.08 8.77 -5.74
C LEU A 123 -5.69 9.44 -4.51
N ALA A 124 -5.06 9.27 -3.34
CA ALA A 124 -5.50 9.92 -2.11
C ALA A 124 -5.29 11.45 -2.07
N GLY A 125 -4.53 12.00 -3.03
CA GLY A 125 -4.40 13.43 -3.22
C GLY A 125 -5.74 14.11 -3.54
N LYS A 126 -5.99 15.27 -2.93
CA LYS A 126 -7.16 16.11 -3.20
C LYS A 126 -7.11 16.68 -4.61
N ASN A 127 -5.95 17.25 -4.97
CA ASN A 127 -5.62 17.65 -6.33
C ASN A 127 -4.57 16.67 -6.85
N ARG A 128 -4.75 16.17 -8.07
CA ARG A 128 -3.85 15.20 -8.70
C ARG A 128 -3.37 15.76 -10.02
N ILE A 129 -2.08 16.09 -10.07
CA ILE A 129 -1.43 16.68 -11.24
C ILE A 129 -0.67 15.57 -11.95
N VAL A 130 -0.91 15.39 -13.24
CA VAL A 130 -0.27 14.37 -14.06
C VAL A 130 0.27 15.02 -15.33
N GLU A 131 1.60 15.09 -15.43
CA GLU A 131 2.26 15.52 -16.66
C GLU A 131 2.20 14.42 -17.73
N LYS A 132 2.34 14.82 -19.00
CA LYS A 132 1.96 14.02 -20.18
C LYS A 132 2.64 12.65 -20.24
N ASN A 133 3.89 12.56 -19.81
CA ASN A 133 4.70 11.35 -19.94
C ASN A 133 4.78 10.52 -18.65
N ALA A 134 4.08 10.93 -17.58
CA ALA A 134 4.01 10.16 -16.35
C ALA A 134 3.40 8.78 -16.59
N LYS A 135 4.00 7.73 -16.03
CA LYS A 135 3.54 6.35 -16.16
C LYS A 135 2.84 5.87 -14.90
N PHE A 136 1.65 5.29 -15.09
CA PHE A 136 0.88 4.63 -14.05
C PHE A 136 0.72 3.14 -14.39
N GLY A 137 1.26 2.26 -13.55
CA GLY A 137 1.23 0.82 -13.72
C GLY A 137 0.25 0.17 -12.77
N VAL A 138 -0.70 -0.61 -13.29
CA VAL A 138 -1.69 -1.35 -12.48
C VAL A 138 -1.64 -2.83 -12.78
N HIS A 139 -2.02 -3.64 -11.81
CA HIS A 139 -2.20 -5.08 -11.93
C HIS A 139 -3.03 -5.59 -10.74
N SER A 140 -3.45 -6.85 -10.81
CA SER A 140 -4.06 -7.52 -9.67
C SER A 140 -3.06 -7.65 -8.52
N TRP A 141 -3.52 -7.48 -7.29
CA TRP A 141 -2.77 -7.91 -6.11
C TRP A 141 -2.80 -9.42 -5.98
N CYS A 142 -1.92 -9.98 -5.15
CA CYS A 142 -1.96 -11.39 -4.80
C CYS A 142 -1.58 -11.61 -3.33
N SER A 143 -2.21 -12.63 -2.77
CA SER A 143 -1.90 -13.18 -1.45
C SER A 143 -1.20 -14.53 -1.62
N ARG A 144 -0.82 -15.16 -0.50
CA ARG A 144 -0.33 -16.55 -0.52
C ARG A 144 -1.35 -17.57 -1.03
N LYS A 145 -2.64 -17.23 -0.99
CA LYS A 145 -3.73 -18.18 -1.27
C LYS A 145 -4.28 -18.03 -2.68
N ALA A 146 -4.37 -16.80 -3.16
CA ALA A 146 -5.01 -16.47 -4.42
C ALA A 146 -4.58 -15.10 -4.92
N GLU A 147 -4.74 -14.91 -6.22
CA GLU A 147 -4.66 -13.62 -6.88
C GLU A 147 -6.02 -12.91 -6.81
N GLY A 148 -6.01 -11.59 -6.61
CA GLY A 148 -7.23 -10.78 -6.49
C GLY A 148 -8.23 -11.03 -7.62
N ARG A 149 -7.76 -11.09 -8.88
CA ARG A 149 -8.62 -11.36 -10.04
C ARG A 149 -9.28 -12.74 -10.08
N SER A 150 -8.73 -13.70 -9.34
CA SER A 150 -9.24 -15.08 -9.29
C SER A 150 -10.28 -15.31 -8.18
N ILE A 151 -10.47 -14.31 -7.31
CA ILE A 151 -11.41 -14.37 -6.19
C ILE A 151 -12.80 -13.93 -6.67
N PRO A 152 -13.88 -14.59 -6.22
CA PRO A 152 -15.25 -14.17 -6.54
C PRO A 152 -15.53 -12.72 -6.13
N LYS A 153 -16.21 -11.96 -7.00
CA LYS A 153 -16.42 -10.51 -6.80
C LYS A 153 -17.21 -10.15 -5.53
N ASP A 154 -18.02 -11.07 -5.01
CA ASP A 154 -18.79 -10.93 -3.78
C ASP A 154 -18.02 -11.33 -2.51
N SER A 155 -16.77 -11.77 -2.65
CA SER A 155 -15.93 -12.19 -1.53
C SER A 155 -15.44 -11.01 -0.68
N GLU A 156 -15.35 -11.23 0.63
CA GLU A 156 -14.98 -10.20 1.61
C GLU A 156 -13.55 -9.67 1.43
N GLU A 157 -12.67 -10.41 0.77
CA GLU A 157 -11.29 -10.04 0.46
C GLU A 157 -11.20 -8.74 -0.35
N HIS A 158 -12.22 -8.41 -1.13
CA HIS A 158 -12.30 -7.16 -1.89
C HIS A 158 -12.66 -5.95 -1.00
N MET A 159 -13.26 -6.17 0.17
CA MET A 159 -13.84 -5.10 0.99
C MET A 159 -12.82 -4.12 1.52
N LEU A 160 -11.56 -4.54 1.74
CA LEU A 160 -10.49 -3.62 2.13
C LEU A 160 -10.32 -2.49 1.10
N PHE A 161 -10.17 -2.86 -0.18
CA PHE A 161 -9.95 -1.92 -1.27
C PHE A 161 -11.23 -1.15 -1.64
N LEU A 162 -12.39 -1.81 -1.66
CA LEU A 162 -13.67 -1.14 -1.93
C LEU A 162 -13.98 -0.06 -0.88
N ASN A 163 -13.76 -0.35 0.40
CA ASN A 163 -13.90 0.64 1.46
C ASN A 163 -12.85 1.75 1.37
N TYR A 164 -11.63 1.41 0.96
CA TYR A 164 -10.57 2.39 0.77
C TYR A 164 -10.89 3.38 -0.35
N TYR A 165 -11.22 2.91 -1.56
CA TYR A 165 -11.56 3.80 -2.69
C TYR A 165 -12.78 4.67 -2.38
N LYS A 166 -13.78 4.12 -1.67
CA LYS A 166 -14.91 4.91 -1.15
C LYS A 166 -14.44 6.05 -0.24
N LYS A 167 -13.49 5.83 0.67
CA LYS A 167 -12.97 6.86 1.60
C LYS A 167 -12.20 7.98 0.90
N ILE A 168 -11.60 7.70 -0.26
CA ILE A 168 -10.83 8.70 -1.02
C ILE A 168 -11.62 9.29 -2.20
N ASP A 169 -12.90 8.96 -2.32
CA ASP A 169 -13.81 9.42 -3.38
C ASP A 169 -13.41 8.96 -4.79
N ILE A 170 -12.92 7.73 -4.90
CA ILE A 170 -12.60 7.07 -6.17
C ILE A 170 -13.65 6.00 -6.46
N ASP A 171 -14.08 5.94 -7.72
CA ASP A 171 -15.03 4.92 -8.18
C ASP A 171 -14.40 3.52 -8.09
N SER A 172 -15.10 2.59 -7.44
CA SER A 172 -14.70 1.18 -7.37
C SER A 172 -14.51 0.51 -8.73
N ALA A 173 -15.05 1.06 -9.82
CA ALA A 173 -14.76 0.62 -11.17
C ALA A 173 -13.25 0.62 -11.47
N PHE A 174 -12.48 1.55 -10.88
CA PHE A 174 -11.02 1.55 -11.02
C PHE A 174 -10.39 0.32 -10.35
N TYR A 175 -10.83 -0.07 -9.15
CA TYR A 175 -10.36 -1.29 -8.49
C TYR A 175 -10.56 -2.53 -9.36
N TRP A 176 -11.76 -2.70 -9.90
CA TRP A 176 -12.06 -3.86 -10.73
C TRP A 176 -11.26 -3.86 -12.03
N PHE A 177 -11.01 -2.67 -12.58
CA PHE A 177 -10.11 -2.52 -13.73
C PHE A 177 -8.68 -2.97 -13.40
N THR A 178 -8.11 -2.59 -12.25
CA THR A 178 -6.73 -2.99 -11.91
C THR A 178 -6.57 -4.50 -11.84
N LEU A 179 -7.57 -5.22 -11.31
CA LEU A 179 -7.56 -6.69 -11.25
C LEU A 179 -7.56 -7.35 -12.64
N GLU A 180 -8.30 -6.78 -13.59
CA GLU A 180 -8.41 -7.35 -14.94
C GLU A 180 -7.27 -6.92 -15.87
N ALA A 181 -6.71 -5.74 -15.66
CA ALA A 181 -5.74 -5.11 -16.56
C ALA A 181 -4.47 -5.95 -16.74
N ALA A 182 -3.98 -6.57 -15.66
CA ALA A 182 -2.78 -7.39 -15.69
C ALA A 182 -2.76 -8.37 -14.50
N PRO A 183 -2.22 -9.60 -14.66
CA PRO A 183 -1.93 -10.45 -13.52
C PRO A 183 -0.82 -9.87 -12.63
N SER A 184 -0.77 -10.32 -11.38
CA SER A 184 0.13 -9.79 -10.32
C SER A 184 1.63 -9.88 -10.59
N ASP A 185 2.04 -10.70 -11.57
CA ASP A 185 3.43 -10.85 -12.02
C ASP A 185 3.78 -9.98 -13.24
N SER A 186 2.82 -9.19 -13.73
CA SER A 186 2.96 -8.27 -14.86
C SER A 186 2.54 -6.85 -14.50
N ILE A 187 2.67 -5.90 -15.43
CA ILE A 187 2.21 -4.52 -15.25
C ILE A 187 1.48 -4.09 -16.51
N HIS A 188 0.25 -3.60 -16.35
CA HIS A 188 -0.44 -2.82 -17.36
C HIS A 188 -0.10 -1.34 -17.15
N TRP A 189 0.69 -0.78 -18.05
CA TRP A 189 0.94 0.65 -18.07
C TRP A 189 -0.24 1.36 -18.73
N MET A 190 -0.96 2.15 -17.92
CA MET A 190 -2.18 2.82 -18.34
C MET A 190 -1.93 3.78 -19.52
N SER A 191 -2.81 3.71 -20.50
CA SER A 191 -2.94 4.72 -21.55
C SER A 191 -3.44 6.06 -20.98
N TRP A 192 -3.26 7.14 -21.74
CA TRP A 192 -3.80 8.44 -21.34
C TRP A 192 -5.34 8.41 -21.26
N GLU A 193 -5.99 7.68 -22.15
CA GLU A 193 -7.43 7.49 -22.16
C GLU A 193 -7.91 6.82 -20.86
N GLU A 194 -7.16 5.84 -20.34
CA GLU A 194 -7.47 5.19 -19.07
C GLU A 194 -7.21 6.11 -17.87
N ILE A 195 -6.11 6.89 -17.90
CA ILE A 195 -5.80 7.92 -16.89
C ILE A 195 -6.97 8.90 -16.74
N ILE A 196 -7.54 9.35 -17.86
CA ILE A 196 -8.72 10.23 -17.88
C ILE A 196 -9.98 9.47 -17.46
N LYS A 197 -10.25 8.28 -18.03
CA LYS A 197 -11.44 7.47 -17.74
C LYS A 197 -11.60 7.19 -16.24
N TYR A 198 -10.52 6.82 -15.57
CA TYR A 198 -10.52 6.50 -14.14
C TYR A 198 -10.18 7.70 -13.24
N LYS A 199 -10.10 8.91 -13.80
CA LYS A 199 -9.86 10.16 -13.07
C LYS A 199 -8.60 10.11 -12.19
N ILE A 200 -7.53 9.52 -12.72
CA ILE A 200 -6.23 9.50 -12.04
C ILE A 200 -5.74 10.93 -11.84
N THR A 201 -5.91 11.79 -12.84
CA THR A 201 -5.70 13.24 -12.74
C THR A 201 -7.00 13.97 -12.37
N THR A 202 -6.88 15.11 -11.69
CA THR A 202 -7.97 16.08 -11.49
C THR A 202 -7.83 17.30 -12.39
N GLN A 203 -6.83 17.33 -13.27
CA GLN A 203 -6.69 18.38 -14.28
C GLN A 203 -7.72 18.15 -15.40
N HIS A 204 -8.34 19.23 -15.86
CA HIS A 204 -9.30 19.24 -16.97
C HIS A 204 -8.66 19.76 -18.25
#